data_AF-A0A538CIF8-F1
#
_entry.id   AF-A0A538CIF8-F1
#
_cell.length_a   1.000
_cell.length_b   1.000
_cell.length_c   1.000
_cell.angle_alpha   90.00
_cell.angle_beta   90.00
_cell.angle_gamma   90.00
#
_symmetry.space_group_name_H-M   'P 1'
#
loop_
_entity.id
_entity.type
_entity.pdbx_description
1 polymer ?
#
loop_
_entity_poly.entity_id
_entity_poly.type
_entity_poly.pdbx_seq_one_letter_code
_entity_poly.pdbx_strand_id
1 'polypeptide(L)' 'MRVVIGEDSVLLRAGVVRLLEDAGMEVVGQAADAE' A
#
# COMPACT_ATOMS: atom_id res chain seq x y z
N MET A 1 7.69 -9.35 5.69
CA MET A 1 7.74 -8.00 6.32
C MET A 1 6.33 -7.43 6.26
N ARG A 2 5.88 -6.69 7.28
CA ARG A 2 4.52 -6.12 7.34
C ARG A 2 4.59 -4.62 7.05
N VAL A 3 3.75 -4.14 6.14
CA VAL A 3 3.81 -2.77 5.59
C VAL A 3 2.45 -2.08 5.71
N VAL A 4 2.46 -0.79 6.05
CA VAL A 4 1.30 0.11 5.94
C VAL A 4 1.62 1.18 4.91
N ILE A 5 0.66 1.50 4.04
CA ILE A 5 0.84 2.47 2.96
C ILE A 5 -0.05 3.67 3.21
N GLY A 6 0.53 4.88 3.24
CA GLY A 6 -0.21 6.14 3.20
C GLY A 6 0.06 6.82 1.86
N GLU A 7 -0.95 6.86 0.98
CA GLU A 7 -0.80 7.38 -0.38
C GLU A 7 -2.14 7.96 -0.86
N ASP A 8 -2.14 9.19 -1.36
CA ASP A 8 -3.36 9.96 -1.70
C ASP A 8 -3.93 9.58 -3.08
N SER A 9 -3.08 9.13 -3.99
CA SER A 9 -3.50 8.64 -5.30
C SER A 9 -3.95 7.18 -5.23
N VAL A 10 -5.24 6.95 -5.49
CA VAL A 10 -5.84 5.59 -5.51
C VAL A 10 -5.10 4.65 -6.46
N LEU A 11 -4.72 5.14 -7.65
CA LEU A 11 -4.03 4.31 -8.66
C LEU A 11 -2.61 3.98 -8.22
N LEU A 12 -1.88 4.96 -7.65
CA LEU A 12 -0.52 4.74 -7.19
C LEU A 12 -0.51 3.77 -6.00
N ARG A 13 -1.41 3.98 -5.03
CA ARG A 13 -1.55 3.10 -3.86
C ARG A 13 -1.81 1.65 -4.27
N ALA A 14 -2.77 1.42 -5.16
CA ALA A 14 -3.06 0.08 -5.67
C ALA A 14 -1.87 -0.54 -6.42
N GLY A 15 -1.16 0.25 -7.21
CA GLY A 15 0.07 -0.20 -7.90
C GLY A 15 1.17 -0.61 -6.92
N VAL A 16 1.40 0.18 -5.88
CA VAL A 16 2.41 -0.10 -4.84
C VAL A 16 2.04 -1.34 -4.04
N VAL A 17 0.77 -1.51 -3.66
CA VAL A 17 0.28 -2.73 -2.99
C VAL A 17 0.65 -3.97 -3.81
N ARG A 18 0.33 -3.94 -5.11
CA ARG A 18 0.59 -5.08 -5.99
C ARG A 18 2.08 -5.44 -6.05
N LEU A 19 2.94 -4.43 -6.21
CA LEU A 19 4.39 -4.64 -6.26
C LEU A 19 4.94 -5.22 -4.95
N LEU A 20 4.43 -4.76 -3.80
CA LEU A 20 4.86 -5.26 -2.50
C LEU A 20 4.42 -6.71 -2.26
N GLU A 21 3.18 -7.05 -2.63
CA GLU A 21 2.67 -8.43 -2.56
C GLU A 21 3.44 -9.37 -3.48
N ASP A 22 3.72 -8.95 -4.72
CA ASP A 22 4.52 -9.72 -5.68
C ASP A 22 5.96 -9.94 -5.17
N ALA A 23 6.47 -9.04 -4.31
CA ALA A 23 7.76 -9.17 -3.63
C ALA A 23 7.69 -9.98 -2.31
N GLY A 24 6.55 -10.55 -1.96
CA GLY A 24 6.37 -11.38 -0.75
C GLY A 24 6.21 -10.60 0.55
N MET A 25 5.84 -9.32 0.47
CA MET A 25 5.50 -8.48 1.63
C MET A 25 4.00 -8.50 1.91
N GLU A 26 3.63 -8.38 3.18
CA GLU A 26 2.22 -8.35 3.62
C GLU A 26 1.81 -6.90 3.85
N VAL A 27 0.83 -6.40 3.09
CA VAL A 27 0.24 -5.08 3.31
C VAL A 27 -0.90 -5.21 4.32
N VAL A 28 -0.71 -4.64 5.50
CA VAL A 28 -1.63 -4.81 6.64
C VAL A 28 -2.55 -3.59 6.86
N GLY A 29 -2.39 -2.55 6.06
CA GLY A 29 -3.21 -1.35 6.12
C GLY A 29 -2.90 -0.38 4.99
N GLN A 30 -3.93 0.37 4.58
CA GLN A 30 -3.85 1.42 3.56
C GLN A 30 -4.60 2.65 4.07
N ALA A 31 -3.94 3.81 4.06
CA ALA A 31 -4.52 5.11 4.37
C ALA A 31 -4.53 5.95 3.08
N ALA A 32 -5.65 6.62 2.81
CA ALA A 32 -5.85 7.44 1.62
C ALA A 32 -5.63 8.94 1.88
N ASP A 33 -5.73 9.36 3.13
CA ASP A 33 -5.57 10.73 3.59
C ASP A 33 -5.17 10.71 5.08
N ALA A 34 -4.96 11.89 5.65
CA ALA A 34 -4.51 12.08 7.02
C ALA A 34 -5.65 12.49 7.98
N GLU A 35 -6.89 12.11 7.68
CA GLU A 35 -8.05 12.36 8.55
C GLU A 35 -8.24 11.25 9.61
#